data_AF-A0A967W3C7-F1
#
_entry.id   AF-A0A967W3C7-F1
#
_cell.length_a   1.000
_cell.length_b   1.000
_cell.length_c   1.000
_cell.angle_alpha   90.00
_cell.angle_beta   90.00
_cell.angle_gamma   90.00
#
_symmetry.space_group_name_H-M   'P 1'
#
loop_
_entity.id
_entity.type
_entity.pdbx_description
1 polymer ?
#
loop_
_entity_poly.entity_id
_entity_poly.type
_entity_poly.pdbx_seq_one_letter_code
_entity_poly.pdbx_strand_id
1 'polypeptide(L)'
;ATIADDVEIGPWSVIGPDVTIGPGTRIGANVIVAGRTTIGANNQIFQFNSIGDAPQDKKYAGEDTQLVIGDGNTIREFCTINRGTVQDAGVTRIGDDCW
;
A
#
# COMPACT_ATOMS: atom_id res chain seq x y z
N ALA A 1 -7.49 -1.10 -10.48
CA ALA A 1 -6.31 -0.36 -10.05
C ALA A 1 -6.13 0.83 -10.97
N THR A 2 -5.58 1.93 -10.46
CA THR A 2 -5.17 3.09 -11.24
C THR A 2 -3.66 3.25 -11.07
N ILE A 3 -2.91 3.07 -12.14
CA ILE A 3 -1.44 2.96 -12.11
C ILE A 3 -0.90 3.97 -13.12
N ALA A 4 0.02 4.83 -12.69
CA ALA A 4 0.70 5.76 -13.60
C ALA A 4 1.59 5.02 -14.61
N ASP A 5 1.78 5.62 -15.79
CA ASP A 5 2.39 4.96 -16.95
C ASP A 5 3.83 4.47 -16.73
N ASP A 6 4.57 5.11 -15.82
CA ASP A 6 5.99 4.84 -15.54
C ASP A 6 6.23 4.00 -14.27
N VAL A 7 5.17 3.42 -13.69
CA VAL A 7 5.30 2.52 -12.52
C VAL A 7 5.91 1.19 -12.94
N GLU A 8 6.93 0.75 -12.19
CA GLU A 8 7.54 -0.56 -12.36
C GLU A 8 6.91 -1.57 -11.39
N ILE A 9 6.43 -2.72 -11.89
CA ILE A 9 5.86 -3.79 -11.07
C ILE A 9 6.61 -5.09 -11.33
N GLY A 10 7.24 -5.60 -10.28
CA GLY A 10 8.01 -6.83 -10.30
C GLY A 10 7.15 -8.08 -10.50
N PRO A 11 7.76 -9.21 -10.91
CA PRO A 11 7.05 -10.44 -11.20
C PRO A 11 6.31 -10.97 -9.96
N TRP A 12 5.15 -11.58 -10.21
CA TRP A 12 4.29 -12.22 -9.20
C TRP A 12 3.73 -11.28 -8.13
N SER A 13 3.87 -9.96 -8.30
CA SER A 13 3.17 -8.99 -7.48
C SER A 13 1.69 -8.91 -7.86
N VAL A 14 0.84 -8.70 -6.86
CA VAL A 14 -0.61 -8.63 -7.00
C VAL A 14 -1.07 -7.25 -6.58
N ILE A 15 -1.73 -6.54 -7.50
CA ILE A 15 -2.29 -5.21 -7.25
C ILE A 15 -3.81 -5.31 -7.26
N GLY A 16 -4.43 -4.96 -6.13
CA GLY A 16 -5.87 -4.99 -5.92
C GLY A 16 -6.63 -3.98 -6.78
N PRO A 17 -7.95 -4.18 -6.97
CA PRO A 17 -8.77 -3.34 -7.83
C PRO A 17 -8.88 -1.89 -7.37
N ASP A 18 -8.82 -1.63 -6.06
CA ASP A 18 -8.99 -0.29 -5.46
C ASP A 18 -7.66 0.39 -5.10
N VAL A 19 -6.56 -0.09 -5.67
CA VAL A 19 -5.23 0.45 -5.46
C VAL A 19 -4.94 1.57 -6.48
N THR A 20 -4.38 2.67 -5.99
CA THR A 20 -3.81 3.76 -6.79
C THR A 20 -2.30 3.86 -6.55
N ILE A 21 -1.50 3.94 -7.61
CA ILE A 21 -0.04 4.05 -7.54
C ILE A 21 0.44 5.25 -8.37
N GLY A 22 1.12 6.18 -7.72
CA GLY A 22 1.69 7.38 -8.32
C GLY A 22 2.94 7.12 -9.17
N PRO A 23 3.34 8.11 -10.00
CA PRO A 23 4.41 7.97 -10.98
C PRO A 23 5.78 7.70 -10.35
N GLY A 24 6.65 7.04 -11.09
CA GLY A 24 8.03 6.70 -10.67
C GLY A 24 8.13 5.69 -9.52
N THR A 25 7.01 5.22 -8.95
CA THR A 25 7.01 4.20 -7.90
C THR A 25 7.43 2.84 -8.46
N ARG A 26 8.24 2.12 -7.70
CA ARG A 26 8.75 0.78 -8.03
C ARG A 26 8.28 -0.22 -6.99
N ILE A 27 7.57 -1.24 -7.46
CA ILE A 27 7.11 -2.37 -6.67
C ILE A 27 7.98 -3.58 -7.02
N GLY A 28 8.62 -4.18 -6.02
CA GLY A 28 9.44 -5.38 -6.14
C GLY A 28 8.62 -6.62 -6.49
N ALA A 29 9.29 -7.78 -6.57
CA ALA A 29 8.63 -9.05 -6.84
C ALA A 29 7.83 -9.57 -5.63
N ASN A 30 6.76 -10.33 -5.87
CA ASN A 30 5.95 -10.96 -4.81
C ASN A 30 5.40 -9.96 -3.77
N VAL A 31 5.08 -8.73 -4.17
CA VAL A 31 4.42 -7.75 -3.30
C VAL A 31 2.91 -7.87 -3.49
N ILE A 32 2.17 -7.86 -2.38
CA ILE A 32 0.72 -7.80 -2.40
C ILE A 32 0.31 -6.40 -1.96
N VAL A 33 -0.37 -5.66 -2.84
CA VAL A 33 -1.03 -4.40 -2.51
C VAL A 33 -2.53 -4.61 -2.65
N ALA A 34 -3.25 -4.50 -1.53
CA ALA A 34 -4.66 -4.84 -1.42
C ALA A 34 -5.48 -3.68 -0.83
N GLY A 35 -6.79 -3.87 -0.79
CA GLY A 35 -7.74 -2.92 -0.23
C GLY A 35 -7.74 -1.56 -0.93
N ARG A 36 -8.43 -0.60 -0.32
CA ARG A 36 -8.42 0.79 -0.75
C ARG A 36 -7.12 1.45 -0.32
N THR A 37 -6.14 1.44 -1.21
CA THR A 37 -4.77 1.87 -0.92
C THR A 37 -4.31 2.90 -1.94
N THR A 38 -3.77 4.02 -1.46
CA THR A 38 -3.12 5.03 -2.29
C THR A 38 -1.64 5.06 -1.94
N ILE A 39 -0.79 4.90 -2.95
CA ILE A 39 0.67 5.03 -2.87
C ILE A 39 1.06 6.20 -3.75
N GLY A 40 1.80 7.15 -3.19
CA GLY A 40 2.30 8.34 -3.89
C GLY A 40 3.38 8.04 -4.93
N ALA A 41 4.10 9.08 -5.31
CA ALA A 41 5.15 9.05 -6.33
C ALA A 41 6.51 8.61 -5.76
N ASN A 42 7.35 8.05 -6.64
CA ASN A 42 8.76 7.75 -6.38
C ASN A 42 9.01 6.86 -5.14
N ASN A 43 8.06 6.00 -4.76
CA ASN A 43 8.26 5.05 -3.68
C ASN A 43 9.07 3.85 -4.17
N GLN A 44 9.90 3.27 -3.30
CA GLN A 44 10.60 2.01 -3.57
C GLN A 44 10.15 0.93 -2.58
N ILE A 45 9.36 -0.02 -3.05
CA ILE A 45 8.80 -1.11 -2.26
C ILE A 45 9.51 -2.41 -2.64
N PHE A 46 10.23 -3.02 -1.69
CA PHE A 46 10.99 -4.25 -1.92
C PHE A 46 10.08 -5.49 -1.88
N GLN A 47 10.64 -6.66 -2.17
CA GLN A 47 9.92 -7.92 -2.29
C GLN A 47 9.24 -8.38 -0.98
N PHE A 48 8.19 -9.19 -1.13
CA PHE A 48 7.48 -9.87 -0.03
C PHE A 48 6.75 -8.96 0.98
N ASN A 49 6.37 -7.77 0.54
CA ASN A 49 5.53 -6.87 1.34
C ASN A 49 4.04 -7.22 1.23
N SER A 50 3.29 -7.03 2.33
CA SER A 50 1.82 -7.05 2.38
C SER A 50 1.32 -5.67 2.79
N ILE A 51 0.67 -4.98 1.86
CA ILE A 51 0.31 -3.57 1.98
C ILE A 51 -1.19 -3.41 1.72
N GLY A 52 -1.89 -2.74 2.63
CA GLY A 52 -3.31 -2.40 2.47
C GLY A 52 -4.30 -3.51 2.85
N ASP A 53 -3.82 -4.60 3.46
CA ASP A 53 -4.71 -5.65 3.98
C ASP A 53 -5.58 -5.14 5.15
N ALA A 54 -6.62 -5.90 5.48
CA ALA A 54 -7.50 -5.61 6.61
C ALA A 54 -6.72 -5.49 7.94
N PRO A 55 -7.15 -4.63 8.88
CA PRO A 55 -6.55 -4.55 10.20
C PRO A 55 -6.70 -5.87 10.97
N GLN A 56 -5.79 -6.12 11.90
CA GLN A 56 -5.82 -7.30 12.79
C GLN A 56 -6.77 -7.13 13.99
N ASP A 57 -7.56 -6.05 14.02
CA ASP A 57 -8.55 -5.82 15.07
C ASP A 57 -9.74 -6.77 14.90
N LYS A 58 -10.06 -7.53 15.96
CA LYS A 58 -11.20 -8.46 15.99
C LYS A 58 -12.56 -7.77 15.80
N LYS A 59 -12.63 -6.46 16.01
CA LYS A 59 -13.85 -5.66 15.81
C LYS A 59 -14.09 -5.33 14.34
N TYR A 60 -13.07 -5.44 13.49
CA TYR A 60 -13.19 -5.16 12.06
C TYR A 60 -14.15 -6.18 11.42
N ALA A 61 -15.14 -5.65 10.71
CA ALA A 61 -16.24 -6.38 10.11
C ALA A 61 -16.32 -6.16 8.59
N GLY A 62 -15.23 -5.70 7.95
CA GLY A 62 -15.19 -5.43 6.52
C GLY A 62 -15.54 -4.00 6.13
N GLU A 63 -15.40 -3.06 7.07
CA GLU A 63 -15.72 -1.66 6.84
C GLU A 63 -14.83 -1.02 5.76
N ASP A 64 -15.35 0.01 5.09
CA ASP A 64 -14.60 0.78 4.10
C ASP A 64 -13.57 1.68 4.80
N THR A 65 -12.38 1.11 5.01
CA THR A 65 -11.20 1.81 5.52
C THR A 65 -10.11 1.83 4.47
N GLN A 66 -9.13 2.73 4.63
CA GLN A 66 -8.11 2.96 3.61
C GLN A 66 -6.68 3.03 4.18
N LEU A 67 -5.70 2.95 3.28
CA LEU A 67 -4.29 3.20 3.53
C LEU A 67 -3.81 4.28 2.57
N VAL A 68 -3.10 5.28 3.09
CA VAL A 68 -2.46 6.34 2.28
C VAL A 68 -0.98 6.38 2.62
N ILE A 69 -0.14 6.18 1.60
CA ILE A 69 1.31 6.29 1.65
C ILE A 69 1.70 7.47 0.75
N GLY A 70 2.51 8.39 1.28
CA GLY A 70 3.01 9.56 0.56
C GLY A 70 4.08 9.24 -0.48
N ASP A 71 5.01 10.15 -0.66
CA ASP A 71 6.01 10.14 -1.73
C ASP A 71 7.42 9.78 -1.23
N GLY A 72 8.25 9.22 -2.09
CA GLY A 72 9.68 9.04 -1.82
C GLY A 72 10.03 8.02 -0.74
N ASN A 73 9.08 7.19 -0.29
CA ASN A 73 9.33 6.24 0.80
C ASN A 73 10.10 5.02 0.33
N THR A 74 10.93 4.47 1.22
CA THR A 74 11.55 3.16 1.05
C THR A 74 10.88 2.16 1.99
N ILE A 75 10.30 1.08 1.44
CA ILE A 75 9.67 0.01 2.22
C ILE A 75 10.43 -1.28 1.96
N ARG A 76 11.21 -1.71 2.95
CA ARG A 76 12.05 -2.92 2.88
C ARG A 76 11.21 -4.20 2.94
N GLU A 77 11.88 -5.33 2.80
CA GLU A 77 11.24 -6.64 2.70
C GLU A 77 10.42 -6.99 3.96
N PHE A 78 9.33 -7.73 3.76
CA PHE A 78 8.50 -8.30 4.83
C PHE A 78 7.79 -7.30 5.76
N CYS A 79 7.59 -6.06 5.34
CA CYS A 79 6.71 -5.15 6.07
C CYS A 79 5.24 -5.53 5.84
N THR A 80 4.44 -5.35 6.90
CA THR A 80 2.99 -5.46 6.86
C THR A 80 2.37 -4.13 7.26
N ILE A 81 1.62 -3.51 6.35
CA ILE A 81 0.98 -2.21 6.58
C ILE A 81 -0.52 -2.38 6.35
N ASN A 82 -1.30 -2.37 7.42
CA ASN A 82 -2.75 -2.57 7.33
C ASN A 82 -3.51 -1.24 7.21
N ARG A 83 -4.72 -1.30 6.64
CA ARG A 83 -5.68 -0.19 6.64
C ARG A 83 -6.17 0.10 8.06
N GLY A 84 -6.73 1.28 8.25
CA GLY A 84 -7.25 1.72 9.55
C GLY A 84 -8.55 1.01 9.96
N THR A 85 -9.13 1.47 11.07
CA THR A 85 -10.42 1.00 11.61
C THR A 85 -11.40 2.17 11.76
N VAL A 86 -12.71 1.94 11.61
CA VAL A 86 -13.74 2.98 11.76
C VAL A 86 -13.93 3.46 13.19
N GLN A 87 -13.39 2.73 14.16
CA GLN A 87 -13.37 3.12 15.58
C GLN A 87 -12.32 4.21 15.85
N ASP A 88 -11.40 4.42 14.91
CA ASP A 88 -10.51 5.58 14.81
C ASP A 88 -10.87 6.37 13.53
N ALA A 89 -9.89 6.93 12.82
CA ALA A 89 -10.10 7.75 11.64
C ALA A 89 -10.45 6.96 10.35
N GLY A 90 -10.52 5.62 10.39
CA GLY A 90 -10.76 4.79 9.21
C GLY A 90 -9.61 4.76 8.19
N VAL A 91 -8.43 5.24 8.58
CA VAL A 91 -7.29 5.41 7.68
C VAL A 91 -5.96 5.26 8.40
N THR A 92 -5.06 4.49 7.79
CA THR A 92 -3.62 4.49 8.13
C THR A 92 -2.90 5.46 7.20
N ARG A 93 -2.00 6.29 7.73
CA ARG A 93 -1.20 7.26 6.95
C ARG A 93 0.29 7.07 7.18
N ILE A 94 1.06 6.98 6.10
CA ILE A 94 2.52 7.12 6.08
C ILE A 94 2.82 8.39 5.27
N GLY A 95 3.73 9.21 5.78
CA GLY A 95 4.14 10.48 5.16
C GLY A 95 5.09 10.27 3.98
N ASP A 96 6.00 11.22 3.82
CA ASP A 96 6.98 11.25 2.74
C ASP A 96 8.38 10.94 3.28
N ASP A 97 9.29 10.51 2.40
CA ASP A 97 10.72 10.29 2.66
C ASP A 97 11.01 9.40 3.90
N CYS A 98 10.08 8.50 4.23
CA CYS A 98 10.26 7.53 5.30
C CYS A 98 11.16 6.37 4.84
N TRP A 99 11.88 5.78 5.79
CA TRP A 99 12.79 4.65 5.59
C TRP A 99 12.44 3.47 6.48
#